data_AF-A0A2W7KBL4-F1
#
_entry.id   AF-A0A2W7KBL4-F1
#
_cell.length_a   1.000
_cell.length_b   1.000
_cell.length_c   1.000
_cell.angle_alpha   90.00
_cell.angle_beta   90.00
_cell.angle_gamma   90.00
#
_symmetry.space_group_name_H-M   'P 1'
#
loop_
_entity.id
_entity.type
_entity.pdbx_description
1 polymer ?
#
loop_
_entity_poly.entity_id
_entity_poly.type
_entity_poly.pdbx_seq_one_letter_code
_entity_poly.pdbx_strand_id
1 'polypeptide(L)' 'MWGRLILVVSGAIAALFVSRDADNFLVISAMVGVVLIAAVVLILALARRK' A
#
# COMPACT_ATOMS: atom_id res chain seq x y z
N MET A 1 1.05 9.44 -17.12
CA MET A 1 0.95 8.24 -16.24
C MET A 1 1.36 8.51 -14.79
N TRP A 2 2.31 9.41 -14.52
CA TRP A 2 2.74 9.79 -13.16
C TRP A 2 1.63 10.29 -12.22
N GLY A 3 0.65 11.07 -12.72
CA GLY A 3 -0.47 11.54 -11.89
C GLY A 3 -1.37 10.43 -11.33
N ARG A 4 -1.48 9.28 -12.02
CA ARG A 4 -2.28 8.15 -11.54
C ARG A 4 -1.62 7.46 -10.34
N LEU A 5 -0.29 7.37 -10.35
CA LEU A 5 0.50 6.84 -9.23
C LEU A 5 0.33 7.68 -7.97
N ILE A 6 0.38 9.01 -8.11
CA ILE A 6 0.18 9.94 -6.99
C ILE A 6 -1.22 9.77 -6.39
N LEU A 7 -2.26 9.67 -7.21
CA LEU A 7 -3.63 9.47 -6.74
C LEU A 7 -3.81 8.14 -6.00
N VAL A 8 -3.18 7.06 -6.46
CA VAL A 8 -3.22 5.76 -5.78
C VAL A 8 -2.52 5.83 -4.42
N VAL A 9 -1.35 6.48 -4.35
CA VAL A 9 -0.61 6.65 -3.09
C VAL A 9 -1.40 7.52 -2.11
N SER A 10 -1.96 8.64 -2.57
CA SER A 10 -2.80 9.51 -1.75
C SER A 10 -4.05 8.80 -1.24
N GLY A 11 -4.71 7.99 -2.07
CA GLY A 11 -5.86 7.18 -1.68
C GLY A 11 -5.52 6.12 -0.63
N ALA A 12 -4.37 5.45 -0.77
CA ALA A 12 -3.90 4.48 0.21
C ALA A 12 -3.58 5.12 1.58
N ILE A 13 -2.95 6.30 1.58
CA ILE A 13 -2.68 7.05 2.80
C ILE A 13 -3.98 7.54 3.44
N ALA A 14 -4.90 8.09 2.64
CA ALA A 14 -6.20 8.54 3.14
C ALA A 14 -7.00 7.37 3.75
N ALA A 15 -7.00 6.20 3.12
CA ALA A 15 -7.65 5.00 3.65
C ALA A 15 -7.04 4.55 4.99
N LEU A 16 -5.71 4.61 5.14
CA LEU A 16 -5.03 4.34 6.40
C LEU A 16 -5.43 5.32 7.51
N PHE A 17 -5.52 6.62 7.19
CA PHE A 17 -5.90 7.65 8.17
C PHE A 17 -7.39 7.61 8.55
N VAL A 18 -8.29 7.33 7.60
CA VAL A 18 -9.73 7.16 7.87
C VAL A 18 -9.98 5.91 8.73
N SER A 19 -9.20 4.86 8.55
CA SER A 19 -9.37 3.63 9.32
C SER A 19 -8.93 3.74 10.78
N ARG A 20 -8.22 4.80 11.18
CA ARG A 20 -7.57 4.89 12.50
C ARG A 20 -8.55 4.90 13.67
N ASP A 21 -9.77 5.40 13.46
CA ASP A 21 -10.85 5.46 14.45
C ASP A 21 -11.89 4.34 14.26
N ALA A 22 -11.63 3.37 13.37
CA ALA A 22 -12.57 2.32 13.02
C ALA A 22 -12.21 1.00 13.75
N ASP A 23 -13.20 0.27 14.28
CA ASP A 23 -12.99 -1.01 14.99
C ASP A 23 -12.24 -2.06 14.14
N ASN A 24 -12.32 -1.90 12.82
CA ASN A 24 -11.69 -2.72 11.79
C ASN A 24 -10.28 -2.24 11.37
N PHE A 25 -9.69 -1.29 12.10
CA PHE A 25 -8.32 -0.80 11.86
C PHE A 25 -7.28 -1.93 11.78
N LEU A 26 -7.40 -2.94 12.65
CA LEU A 26 -6.48 -4.08 12.68
C LEU A 26 -6.47 -4.84 11.34
N VAL A 27 -7.64 -5.05 10.75
CA VAL A 27 -7.77 -5.79 9.49
C VAL A 27 -7.23 -4.96 8.33
N ILE A 28 -7.57 -3.67 8.30
CA ILE A 28 -7.15 -2.76 7.23
C ILE A 28 -5.62 -2.56 7.27
N SER A 29 -5.05 -2.34 8.45
CA SER A 29 -3.59 -2.19 8.62
C SER A 29 -2.83 -3.47 8.22
N ALA A 30 -3.36 -4.65 8.55
CA ALA A 30 -2.79 -5.92 8.11
C ALA A 30 -2.84 -6.08 6.58
N MET A 31 -3.96 -5.78 5.94
CA MET A 31 -4.06 -5.85 4.46
C MET A 31 -3.09 -4.89 3.77
N VAL A 32 -2.99 -3.65 4.26
CA VAL A 32 -2.04 -2.67 3.70
C VAL A 32 -0.60 -3.14 3.90
N GLY A 33 -0.26 -3.69 5.08
CA GLY A 33 1.05 -4.26 5.35
C GLY A 33 1.44 -5.35 4.35
N VAL A 34 0.52 -6.28 4.06
CA VAL A 34 0.74 -7.35 3.07
C VAL A 34 0.99 -6.77 1.67
N VAL A 35 0.19 -5.78 1.25
CA VAL A 35 0.35 -5.13 -0.06
C VAL A 35 1.72 -4.44 -0.18
N LEU A 36 2.16 -3.75 0.87
CA LEU A 36 3.48 -3.10 0.88
C LEU A 36 4.62 -4.12 0.78
N ILE A 37 4.54 -5.23 1.53
CA ILE A 37 5.53 -6.30 1.45
C ILE A 37 5.55 -6.90 0.04
N ALA A 38 4.39 -7.21 -0.53
CA ALA A 38 4.29 -7.75 -1.88
C ALA A 38 4.90 -6.81 -2.94
N ALA A 39 4.68 -5.50 -2.81
CA ALA A 39 5.28 -4.50 -3.68
C ALA A 39 6.81 -4.48 -3.59
N VAL A 40 7.36 -4.51 -2.37
CA VAL A 40 8.82 -4.58 -2.14
C VAL A 40 9.41 -5.86 -2.75
N VAL A 41 8.79 -7.02 -2.51
CA VAL A 41 9.23 -8.31 -3.06
C VAL A 41 9.20 -8.28 -4.59
N LEU A 42 8.16 -7.73 -5.19
CA LEU A 42 8.06 -7.58 -6.65
C LEU A 42 9.18 -6.70 -7.21
N ILE A 43 9.47 -5.56 -6.57
CA ILE A 43 10.56 -4.67 -6.96
C ILE A 43 11.91 -5.40 -6.90
N LEU A 44 12.19 -6.11 -5.80
CA LEU A 44 13.41 -6.88 -5.64
C LEU A 44 13.54 -7.99 -6.69
N ALA A 45 12.45 -8.71 -6.98
CA ALA A 45 12.42 -9.76 -7.99
C ALA A 45 12.69 -9.21 -9.40
N LEU A 46 12.14 -8.05 -9.74
CA LEU A 46 12.37 -7.38 -11.02
C LEU A 46 13.79 -6.81 -11.11
N ALA A 47 14.32 -6.24 -10.03
CA ALA A 47 15.69 -5.74 -9.97
C ALA A 47 16.73 -6.85 -10.17
N ARG A 48 16.46 -8.05 -9.65
CA ARG A 48 17.35 -9.22 -9.79
C ARG A 48 17.30 -9.87 -11.17
N ARG A 49 16.27 -9.59 -11.98
CA ARG A 49 16.12 -10.11 -13.36
C ARG A 49 16.79 -9.23 -14.42
N LYS A 50 17.21 -8.02 -14.07
CA LYS A 50 18.06 -7.16 -14.92
C LYS A 50 19.52 -7.41 -14.60
#